data_AF-A0A820B4C5-F1
#
_entry.id   AF-A0A820B4C5-F1
#
_cell.length_a   1.000
_cell.length_b   1.000
_cell.length_c   1.000
_cell.angle_alpha   90.00
_cell.angle_beta   90.00
_cell.angle_gamma   90.00
#
_symmetry.space_group_name_H-M   'P 1'
#
loop_
_entity.id
_entity.type
_entity.pdbx_description
1 polymer ?
#
loop_
_entity_poly.entity_id
_entity_poly.type
_entity_poly.pdbx_seq_one_letter_code
_entity_poly.pdbx_strand_id
1 'polypeptide(L)'
;MTDNQTRLGVVLFPGFALLDVAGPMQFFNQLSAIKPFELSIIAKTMDAVYTTPPKNTVPESKFDRIGEAMLPTHTFDNAPEFDILLIPGGLGMRDETISNDVTSFVKKQYPTVKYLLSVCTGSLMVAAAGVLDGRKATSNKFAWSQTTVHKTVDWIPKARWVVDGNIWSSSGVAAGMDMTYAFIATIFSPDIAKELTNKMEYEPHTNSEWDPFYEIWNLPPK
;
A
#
# COMPACT_ATOMS: atom_id res chain seq x y z
N MET A 1 -7.98 17.52 13.77
CA MET A 1 -6.57 17.58 13.34
C MET A 1 -6.11 19.01 13.52
N THR A 2 -5.01 19.22 14.23
CA THR A 2 -4.38 20.54 14.43
C THR A 2 -3.96 21.17 13.09
N ASP A 3 -3.78 22.49 13.04
CA ASP A 3 -3.29 23.27 11.88
C ASP A 3 -1.90 22.87 11.33
N ASN A 4 -1.34 21.74 11.76
CA ASN A 4 -0.06 21.22 11.27
C ASN A 4 -0.27 20.39 9.99
N GLN A 5 0.66 20.56 9.06
CA GLN A 5 0.74 19.85 7.78
C GLN A 5 0.87 18.33 8.01
N THR A 6 0.02 17.54 7.33
CA THR A 6 0.03 16.08 7.42
C THR A 6 1.15 15.51 6.56
N ARG A 7 2.08 14.77 7.15
CA ARG A 7 3.21 14.16 6.43
C ARG A 7 2.79 12.81 5.84
N LEU A 8 2.72 12.73 4.52
CA LEU A 8 2.38 11.52 3.76
C LEU A 8 3.65 10.93 3.13
N GLY A 9 4.03 9.74 3.56
CA GLY A 9 5.10 8.96 2.97
C GLY A 9 4.55 7.88 2.04
N VAL A 10 5.18 7.71 0.88
CA VAL A 10 4.88 6.64 -0.08
C VAL A 10 6.17 5.92 -0.43
N VAL A 11 6.23 4.63 -0.14
CA VAL A 11 7.41 3.81 -0.45
C VAL A 11 7.36 3.36 -1.91
N LEU A 12 8.50 3.46 -2.60
CA LEU A 12 8.74 2.89 -3.91
C LEU A 12 9.91 1.90 -3.87
N PHE A 13 9.86 0.95 -4.78
CA PHE A 13 10.95 0.02 -5.07
C PHE A 13 10.85 -0.45 -6.53
N PRO A 14 11.96 -0.85 -7.18
CA PRO A 14 11.90 -1.34 -8.55
C PRO A 14 10.90 -2.49 -8.69
N GLY A 15 9.92 -2.36 -9.59
CA GLY A 15 8.84 -3.33 -9.75
C GLY A 15 7.64 -3.12 -8.83
N PHE A 16 7.46 -1.94 -8.25
CA PHE A 16 6.22 -1.57 -7.54
C PHE A 16 5.02 -1.62 -8.49
N ALA A 17 3.84 -1.95 -7.96
CA ALA A 17 2.61 -1.94 -8.74
C ALA A 17 2.07 -0.50 -8.88
N LEU A 18 1.95 0.00 -10.12
CA LEU A 18 1.58 1.39 -10.36
C LEU A 18 0.30 1.82 -9.64
N LEU A 19 -0.78 1.04 -9.77
CA LEU A 19 -2.07 1.41 -9.19
C LEU A 19 -2.14 1.25 -7.66
N ASP A 20 -1.24 0.47 -7.05
CA ASP A 20 -1.11 0.44 -5.59
C ASP A 20 -0.60 1.77 -5.04
N VAL A 21 0.10 2.55 -5.89
CA VAL A 21 0.59 3.89 -5.58
C VAL A 21 -0.35 4.95 -6.14
N ALA A 22 -0.52 4.98 -7.46
CA ALA A 22 -1.24 6.02 -8.18
C ALA A 22 -2.73 6.07 -7.81
N GLY A 23 -3.35 4.92 -7.52
CA GLY A 23 -4.74 4.84 -7.08
C GLY A 23 -4.96 5.62 -5.78
N PRO A 24 -4.36 5.20 -4.64
CA PRO A 24 -4.41 5.96 -3.40
C PRO A 24 -3.92 7.41 -3.52
N MET A 25 -2.84 7.64 -4.27
CA MET A 25 -2.29 8.98 -4.45
C MET A 25 -3.24 9.94 -5.15
N GLN A 26 -4.08 9.46 -6.07
CA GLN A 26 -5.07 10.32 -6.70
C GLN A 26 -6.07 10.91 -5.68
N PHE A 27 -6.45 10.13 -4.66
CA PHE A 27 -7.28 10.62 -3.57
C PHE A 27 -6.53 11.66 -2.72
N PHE A 28 -5.30 11.35 -2.31
CA PHE A 28 -4.49 12.27 -1.48
C PHE A 28 -4.15 13.57 -2.21
N ASN A 29 -3.89 13.53 -3.52
CA ASN A 29 -3.67 14.71 -4.34
C ASN A 29 -4.90 15.64 -4.30
N GLN A 30 -6.10 15.10 -4.50
CA GLN A 30 -7.33 15.90 -4.43
C GLN A 30 -7.60 16.42 -3.01
N LEU A 31 -7.36 15.59 -1.98
CA LEU A 31 -7.51 15.99 -0.58
C LEU A 31 -6.55 17.12 -0.20
N SER A 32 -5.33 17.13 -0.77
CA SER A 32 -4.32 18.15 -0.52
C SER A 32 -4.73 19.56 -0.99
N ALA A 33 -5.72 19.67 -1.88
CA ALA A 33 -6.28 20.96 -2.28
C ALA A 33 -7.11 21.64 -1.17
N ILE A 34 -7.53 20.89 -0.14
CA ILE A 34 -8.41 21.38 0.95
C ILE A 34 -7.86 21.10 2.35
N LYS A 35 -6.74 20.39 2.46
CA LYS A 35 -6.03 20.08 3.71
C LYS A 35 -4.51 20.18 3.48
N PRO A 36 -3.73 20.65 4.46
CA PRO A 36 -2.28 20.78 4.28
C PRO A 36 -1.62 19.40 4.33
N PHE A 37 -0.89 19.06 3.26
CA PHE A 37 -0.10 17.83 3.14
C PHE A 37 1.34 18.12 2.74
N GLU A 38 2.26 17.30 3.23
CA GLU A 38 3.65 17.21 2.78
C GLU A 38 3.87 15.81 2.22
N LEU A 39 4.24 15.70 0.94
CA LEU A 39 4.44 14.42 0.27
C LEU A 39 5.93 14.05 0.23
N SER A 40 6.24 12.84 0.69
CA SER A 40 7.54 12.20 0.50
C SER A 40 7.39 10.93 -0.31
N ILE A 41 8.05 10.89 -1.47
CA ILE A 41 8.22 9.67 -2.27
C ILE A 41 9.57 9.06 -1.87
N ILE A 42 9.55 7.86 -1.31
CA ILE A 42 10.70 7.30 -0.59
C ILE A 42 11.18 6.03 -1.28
N ALA A 43 12.47 5.97 -1.60
CA ALA A 43 13.07 4.77 -2.22
C ALA A 43 14.46 4.46 -1.63
N LYS A 44 15.15 3.46 -2.16
CA LYS A 44 16.53 3.14 -1.74
C LYS A 44 17.53 4.24 -2.15
N THR A 45 17.40 4.74 -3.37
CA THR A 45 18.24 5.81 -3.94
C THR A 45 17.36 6.94 -4.49
N MET A 46 17.97 8.02 -4.98
CA MET A 46 17.26 9.12 -5.65
C MET A 46 17.04 8.86 -7.15
N ASP A 47 17.45 7.70 -7.65
CA ASP A 47 17.24 7.33 -9.05
C ASP A 47 15.76 7.10 -9.34
N ALA A 48 15.37 7.30 -10.61
CA ALA A 48 14.02 6.99 -11.05
C ALA A 48 13.67 5.52 -10.77
N VAL A 49 12.56 5.29 -10.07
CA VAL A 49 12.09 3.94 -9.73
C VAL A 49 11.03 3.51 -10.73
N TYR A 50 11.24 2.36 -11.35
CA TYR A 50 10.39 1.86 -12.42
C TYR A 50 9.37 0.83 -11.93
N THR A 51 8.21 0.77 -12.61
CA THR A 51 7.21 -0.30 -12.41
C THR A 51 7.64 -1.62 -13.05
N THR A 52 8.66 -1.61 -13.91
CA THR A 52 9.30 -2.82 -14.42
C THR A 52 10.08 -3.52 -13.29
N PRO A 53 9.81 -4.80 -13.04
CA PRO A 53 10.46 -5.50 -11.95
C PRO A 53 11.86 -5.99 -12.36
N PRO A 54 12.79 -6.21 -11.41
CA PRO A 54 14.11 -6.75 -11.72
C PRO A 54 14.01 -8.11 -12.45
N LYS A 55 14.92 -8.39 -13.38
CA LYS A 55 14.84 -9.56 -14.28
C LYS A 55 14.71 -10.91 -13.57
N ASN A 56 15.28 -11.05 -12.37
CA ASN A 56 15.27 -12.26 -11.54
C ASN A 56 13.95 -12.47 -10.75
N THR A 57 13.02 -11.52 -10.78
CA THR A 57 11.77 -11.58 -9.96
C THR A 57 10.56 -12.13 -10.71
N VAL A 58 10.68 -12.26 -12.04
CA VAL A 58 9.60 -12.68 -12.93
C VAL A 58 10.12 -13.67 -13.97
N PRO A 59 9.28 -14.58 -14.48
CA PRO A 59 9.65 -15.44 -15.60
C PRO A 59 10.07 -14.62 -16.82
N GLU A 60 10.98 -15.19 -17.60
CA GLU A 60 11.40 -14.62 -18.88
C GLU A 60 10.18 -14.43 -19.79
N SER A 61 10.12 -13.26 -20.43
CA SER A 61 9.04 -12.87 -21.32
C SER A 61 9.57 -12.87 -22.75
N LYS A 62 8.74 -13.32 -23.70
CA LYS A 62 9.04 -13.19 -25.14
C LYS A 62 8.96 -11.75 -25.65
N PHE A 63 8.41 -10.84 -24.85
CA PHE A 63 8.19 -9.44 -25.18
C PHE A 63 8.85 -8.53 -24.13
N ASP A 64 9.32 -7.36 -24.57
CA ASP A 64 9.81 -6.32 -23.69
C ASP A 64 8.70 -5.82 -22.77
N ARG A 65 9.05 -5.59 -21.50
CA ARG A 65 8.12 -5.02 -20.52
C ARG A 65 8.18 -3.50 -20.62
N ILE A 66 7.01 -2.87 -20.78
CA ILE A 66 6.88 -1.43 -20.57
C ILE A 66 6.81 -1.13 -19.07
N GLY A 67 7.22 0.08 -18.69
CA GLY A 67 7.08 0.55 -17.32
C GLY A 67 7.21 2.06 -17.22
N GLU A 68 6.46 2.61 -16.29
CA GLU A 68 6.49 3.99 -15.85
C GLU A 68 7.60 4.18 -14.82
N ALA A 69 8.08 5.41 -14.67
CA ALA A 69 9.05 5.78 -13.67
C ALA A 69 8.50 6.87 -12.75
N MET A 70 8.84 6.81 -11.47
CA MET A 70 8.55 7.86 -10.50
C MET A 70 9.84 8.29 -9.81
N LEU A 71 10.03 9.60 -9.67
CA LEU A 71 11.20 10.17 -9.02
C LEU A 71 11.01 10.22 -7.49
N PRO A 72 11.92 9.63 -6.71
CA PRO A 72 11.94 9.80 -5.26
C PRO A 72 12.25 11.23 -4.86
N THR A 73 11.73 11.65 -3.70
CA THR A 73 12.13 12.88 -3.01
C THR A 73 13.05 12.61 -1.83
N HIS A 74 13.00 11.38 -1.29
CA HIS A 74 13.80 10.94 -0.14
C HIS A 74 14.31 9.51 -0.34
N THR A 75 15.38 9.18 0.38
CA THR A 75 15.86 7.81 0.53
C THR A 75 15.39 7.21 1.85
N PHE A 76 15.52 5.89 2.03
CA PHE A 76 15.25 5.22 3.32
C PHE A 76 16.09 5.77 4.49
N ASP A 77 17.25 6.38 4.20
CA ASP A 77 18.16 6.92 5.21
C ASP A 77 17.78 8.33 5.66
N ASN A 78 17.22 9.17 4.77
CA ASN A 78 16.92 10.57 5.03
C ASN A 78 15.41 10.90 5.10
N ALA A 79 14.54 9.91 4.96
CA ALA A 79 13.10 10.08 5.08
C ALA A 79 12.72 10.65 6.46
N PRO A 80 11.82 11.66 6.53
CA PRO A 80 11.31 12.16 7.80
C PRO A 80 10.38 11.13 8.47
N GLU A 81 9.82 11.50 9.62
CA GLU A 81 8.68 10.76 10.19
C GLU A 81 7.39 11.09 9.43
N PHE A 82 6.41 10.18 9.48
CA PHE A 82 5.15 10.32 8.74
C PHE A 82 3.93 10.23 9.63
N ASP A 83 2.88 10.98 9.30
CA ASP A 83 1.55 10.75 9.85
C ASP A 83 0.88 9.57 9.13
N ILE A 84 1.06 9.47 7.81
CA ILE A 84 0.50 8.41 6.97
C ILE A 84 1.64 7.80 6.16
N LEU A 85 1.81 6.48 6.22
CA LEU A 85 2.79 5.76 5.41
C LEU A 85 2.10 4.72 4.53
N LEU A 86 2.27 4.81 3.22
CA LEU A 86 1.73 3.88 2.23
C LEU A 86 2.82 2.92 1.72
N ILE A 87 2.59 1.62 1.88
CA ILE A 87 3.44 0.54 1.40
C ILE A 87 2.72 -0.20 0.25
N PRO A 88 3.12 0.03 -1.01
CA PRO A 88 2.51 -0.69 -2.14
C PRO A 88 3.01 -2.12 -2.23
N GLY A 89 2.32 -2.93 -3.02
CA GLY A 89 2.84 -4.20 -3.50
C GLY A 89 3.61 -4.06 -4.80
N GLY A 90 3.85 -5.20 -5.44
CA GLY A 90 4.55 -5.26 -6.72
C GLY A 90 5.43 -6.50 -6.83
N LEU A 91 5.83 -6.83 -8.05
CA LEU A 91 6.67 -8.01 -8.31
C LEU A 91 8.10 -7.82 -7.80
N GLY A 92 8.55 -6.57 -7.67
CA GLY A 92 9.85 -6.21 -7.11
C GLY A 92 10.15 -6.83 -5.75
N MET A 93 9.13 -7.04 -4.92
CA MET A 93 9.31 -7.62 -3.59
C MET A 93 9.83 -9.07 -3.60
N ARG A 94 9.78 -9.75 -4.76
CA ARG A 94 10.31 -11.12 -4.88
C ARG A 94 11.83 -11.12 -4.90
N ASP A 95 12.46 -9.96 -5.07
CA ASP A 95 13.88 -9.80 -4.82
C ASP A 95 14.10 -9.64 -3.32
N GLU A 96 14.88 -10.55 -2.73
CA GLU A 96 15.15 -10.56 -1.29
C GLU A 96 15.81 -9.27 -0.81
N THR A 97 16.70 -8.69 -1.61
CA THR A 97 17.39 -7.44 -1.24
C THR A 97 16.39 -6.29 -1.15
N ILE A 98 15.52 -6.15 -2.15
CA ILE A 98 14.46 -5.14 -2.17
C ILE A 98 13.51 -5.33 -0.99
N SER A 99 13.03 -6.55 -0.76
CA SER A 99 12.10 -6.82 0.33
C SER A 99 12.71 -6.54 1.70
N ASN A 100 13.98 -6.90 1.93
CA ASN A 100 14.69 -6.65 3.19
C ASN A 100 14.93 -5.15 3.43
N ASP A 101 15.26 -4.38 2.38
CA ASP A 101 15.41 -2.94 2.47
C ASP A 101 14.11 -2.26 2.89
N VAL A 102 12.99 -2.61 2.24
CA VAL A 102 11.66 -2.05 2.57
C VAL A 102 11.22 -2.50 3.96
N THR A 103 11.38 -3.77 4.31
CA THR A 103 11.05 -4.30 5.65
C THR A 103 11.84 -3.57 6.75
N SER A 104 13.13 -3.33 6.54
CA SER A 104 13.96 -2.59 7.50
C SER A 104 13.49 -1.15 7.67
N PHE A 105 13.14 -0.49 6.56
CA PHE A 105 12.57 0.85 6.58
C PHE A 105 11.23 0.91 7.34
N VAL A 106 10.30 -0.01 7.06
CA VAL A 106 9.00 -0.10 7.74
C VAL A 106 9.19 -0.32 9.24
N LYS A 107 10.08 -1.25 9.62
CA LYS A 107 10.38 -1.53 11.04
C LYS A 107 10.90 -0.29 11.78
N LYS A 108 11.75 0.50 11.12
CA LYS A 108 12.29 1.75 11.67
C LYS A 108 11.22 2.84 11.82
N GLN A 109 10.35 3.00 10.83
CA GLN A 109 9.39 4.11 10.77
C GLN A 109 8.10 3.86 11.58
N TYR A 110 7.60 2.62 11.62
CA TYR A 110 6.29 2.32 12.21
C TYR A 110 6.05 2.89 13.61
N PRO A 111 7.02 2.87 14.57
CA PRO A 111 6.78 3.40 15.93
C PRO A 111 6.30 4.86 15.98
N THR A 112 6.61 5.67 14.96
CA THR A 112 6.21 7.08 14.89
C THR A 112 5.06 7.34 13.92
N VAL A 113 4.67 6.33 13.12
CA VAL A 113 3.62 6.47 12.11
C VAL A 113 2.23 6.46 12.75
N LYS A 114 1.41 7.48 12.46
CA LYS A 114 0.04 7.51 12.97
C LYS A 114 -0.87 6.53 12.26
N TYR A 115 -0.76 6.36 10.94
CA TYR A 115 -1.50 5.38 10.15
C TYR A 115 -0.61 4.69 9.11
N LEU A 116 -0.61 3.36 9.11
CA LEU A 116 0.12 2.55 8.13
C LEU A 116 -0.86 1.92 7.16
N LEU A 117 -0.72 2.23 5.87
CA LEU A 117 -1.53 1.70 4.79
C LEU A 117 -0.68 0.73 3.98
N SER A 118 -1.22 -0.44 3.64
CA SER A 118 -0.58 -1.37 2.72
C SER A 118 -1.57 -1.83 1.66
N VAL A 119 -1.08 -1.99 0.43
CA VAL A 119 -1.86 -2.50 -0.70
C VAL A 119 -1.17 -3.74 -1.23
N CYS A 120 -1.96 -4.71 -1.65
CA CYS A 120 -1.50 -5.90 -2.33
C CYS A 120 -0.46 -6.64 -1.50
N THR A 121 0.71 -6.88 -2.08
CA THR A 121 1.80 -7.56 -1.42
C THR A 121 2.62 -6.67 -0.48
N GLY A 122 2.28 -5.39 -0.36
CA GLY A 122 2.84 -4.48 0.63
C GLY A 122 2.76 -5.02 2.05
N SER A 123 1.65 -5.71 2.34
CA SER A 123 1.37 -6.40 3.60
C SER A 123 2.44 -7.43 4.00
N LEU A 124 3.14 -8.07 3.05
CA LEU A 124 4.22 -9.00 3.34
C LEU A 124 5.41 -8.30 4.00
N MET A 125 5.82 -7.13 3.48
CA MET A 125 6.94 -6.38 4.04
C MET A 125 6.60 -5.81 5.42
N VAL A 126 5.33 -5.43 5.62
CA VAL A 126 4.80 -5.01 6.93
C VAL A 126 4.75 -6.19 7.92
N ALA A 127 4.34 -7.38 7.48
CA ALA A 127 4.39 -8.60 8.30
C ALA A 127 5.82 -8.95 8.69
N ALA A 128 6.76 -8.93 7.73
CA ALA A 128 8.16 -9.23 7.94
C ALA A 128 8.85 -8.23 8.89
N ALA A 129 8.34 -7.00 9.00
CA ALA A 129 8.79 -6.00 9.96
C ALA A 129 8.34 -6.31 11.41
N GLY A 130 7.48 -7.33 11.62
CA GLY A 130 6.86 -7.67 12.90
C GLY A 130 5.65 -6.80 13.26
N VAL A 131 5.24 -5.89 12.36
CA VAL A 131 4.18 -4.90 12.63
C VAL A 131 2.79 -5.56 12.70
N LEU A 132 2.60 -6.69 12.02
CA LEU A 132 1.32 -7.42 11.97
C LEU A 132 1.22 -8.56 12.99
N ASP A 133 2.22 -8.77 13.86
CA ASP A 133 2.21 -9.88 14.81
C ASP A 133 1.01 -9.78 15.76
N GLY A 134 0.14 -10.81 15.74
CA GLY A 134 -1.10 -10.86 16.53
C GLY A 134 -2.22 -9.95 16.01
N ARG A 135 -2.09 -9.37 14.81
CA ARG A 135 -3.05 -8.42 14.22
C ARG A 135 -3.80 -9.03 13.04
N LYS A 136 -4.98 -8.49 12.75
CA LYS A 136 -5.74 -8.82 11.55
C LYS A 136 -5.18 -8.08 10.34
N ALA A 137 -5.02 -8.78 9.23
CA ALA A 137 -4.59 -8.19 7.97
C ALA A 137 -5.12 -8.95 6.76
N THR A 138 -5.06 -8.34 5.59
CA THR A 138 -5.30 -9.02 4.31
C THR A 138 -4.23 -8.65 3.27
N SER A 139 -4.29 -9.31 2.14
CA SER A 139 -3.38 -9.18 1.00
C SER A 139 -4.14 -9.52 -0.28
N ASN A 140 -3.57 -9.17 -1.43
CA ASN A 140 -4.12 -9.59 -2.73
C ASN A 140 -4.25 -11.12 -2.83
N LYS A 141 -5.28 -11.55 -3.56
CA LYS A 141 -5.70 -12.96 -3.62
C LYS A 141 -4.78 -13.80 -4.50
N PHE A 142 -4.19 -13.20 -5.53
CA PHE A 142 -3.26 -13.87 -6.45
C PHE A 142 -1.98 -14.36 -5.75
N ALA A 143 -1.36 -13.50 -4.94
CA ALA A 143 -0.12 -13.81 -4.22
C ALA A 143 -0.37 -14.30 -2.77
N TRP A 144 -1.59 -14.73 -2.44
CA TRP A 144 -1.99 -15.03 -1.06
C TRP A 144 -1.06 -16.01 -0.34
N SER A 145 -0.67 -17.11 -1.01
CA SER A 145 0.23 -18.11 -0.44
C SER A 145 1.64 -17.56 -0.18
N GLN A 146 2.08 -16.56 -0.96
CA GLN A 146 3.39 -15.93 -0.82
C GLN A 146 3.39 -14.88 0.30
N THR A 147 2.27 -14.18 0.52
CA THR A 147 2.20 -13.09 1.49
C THR A 147 1.79 -13.56 2.89
N THR A 148 1.08 -14.68 3.00
CA THR A 148 0.57 -15.20 4.29
C THR A 148 1.49 -16.23 4.97
N VAL A 149 2.80 -16.11 4.75
CA VAL A 149 3.82 -16.99 5.34
C VAL A 149 4.03 -16.71 6.84
N HIS A 150 3.80 -15.48 7.30
CA HIS A 150 3.88 -15.09 8.71
C HIS A 150 2.63 -15.55 9.48
N LYS A 151 2.76 -16.63 10.25
CA LYS A 151 1.64 -17.32 10.93
C LYS A 151 1.14 -16.65 12.20
N THR A 152 1.89 -15.69 12.72
CA THR A 152 1.49 -14.82 13.84
C THR A 152 0.41 -13.81 13.45
N VAL A 153 0.24 -13.55 12.15
CA VAL A 153 -0.76 -12.62 11.62
C VAL A 153 -2.11 -13.33 11.45
N ASP A 154 -3.19 -12.70 11.89
CA ASP A 154 -4.56 -13.15 11.68
C ASP A 154 -5.04 -12.76 10.27
N TRP A 155 -4.53 -13.45 9.24
CA TRP A 155 -4.86 -13.17 7.84
C TRP A 155 -6.33 -13.43 7.52
N ILE A 156 -7.04 -12.45 6.95
CA ILE A 156 -8.47 -12.51 6.56
C ILE A 156 -8.58 -12.70 5.03
N PRO A 157 -8.82 -13.93 4.54
CA PRO A 157 -8.74 -14.28 3.12
C PRO A 157 -9.76 -13.57 2.24
N LYS A 158 -11.00 -13.46 2.70
CA LYS A 158 -12.11 -12.91 1.90
C LYS A 158 -12.18 -11.38 1.91
N ALA A 159 -11.50 -10.73 2.85
CA ALA A 159 -11.58 -9.29 3.02
C ALA A 159 -10.97 -8.54 1.83
N ARG A 160 -11.68 -7.54 1.34
CA ARG A 160 -11.20 -6.55 0.38
C ARG A 160 -10.16 -5.65 1.04
N TRP A 161 -10.45 -5.17 2.25
CA TRP A 161 -9.48 -4.56 3.15
C TRP A 161 -9.79 -4.88 4.61
N VAL A 162 -8.80 -4.72 5.48
CA VAL A 162 -8.88 -4.94 6.92
C VAL A 162 -8.31 -3.73 7.63
N VAL A 163 -9.01 -3.31 8.69
CA VAL A 163 -8.56 -2.29 9.62
C VAL A 163 -8.34 -2.93 10.98
N ASP A 164 -7.14 -2.80 11.52
CA ASP A 164 -6.81 -3.21 12.88
C ASP A 164 -6.01 -2.08 13.55
N GLY A 165 -6.65 -1.35 14.46
CA GLY A 165 -6.10 -0.14 15.09
C GLY A 165 -5.69 0.89 14.03
N ASN A 166 -4.41 1.23 13.97
CA ASN A 166 -3.87 2.19 13.01
C ASN A 166 -3.35 1.58 11.70
N ILE A 167 -3.55 0.27 11.48
CA ILE A 167 -3.05 -0.44 10.32
C ILE A 167 -4.22 -0.74 9.38
N TRP A 168 -4.05 -0.36 8.12
CA TRP A 168 -5.00 -0.57 7.03
C TRP A 168 -4.31 -1.42 5.97
N SER A 169 -4.81 -2.63 5.73
CA SER A 169 -4.28 -3.54 4.70
C SER A 169 -5.35 -3.85 3.68
N SER A 170 -5.00 -3.83 2.39
CA SER A 170 -5.95 -4.08 1.31
C SER A 170 -5.44 -5.12 0.33
N SER A 171 -6.38 -5.65 -0.45
CA SER A 171 -6.14 -6.70 -1.43
C SER A 171 -5.53 -6.15 -2.72
N GLY A 172 -6.11 -6.40 -3.90
CA GLY A 172 -5.58 -5.88 -5.16
C GLY A 172 -5.77 -4.36 -5.34
N VAL A 173 -5.36 -3.87 -6.50
CA VAL A 173 -5.36 -2.43 -6.86
C VAL A 173 -6.67 -1.70 -6.57
N ALA A 174 -7.81 -2.27 -6.98
CA ALA A 174 -9.13 -1.68 -6.77
C ALA A 174 -9.52 -1.67 -5.28
N ALA A 175 -9.14 -2.73 -4.55
CA ALA A 175 -9.33 -2.77 -3.10
C ALA A 175 -8.48 -1.73 -2.38
N GLY A 176 -7.28 -1.41 -2.89
CA GLY A 176 -6.45 -0.32 -2.38
C GLY A 176 -7.08 1.06 -2.55
N MET A 177 -7.73 1.30 -3.70
CA MET A 177 -8.50 2.53 -3.93
C MET A 177 -9.71 2.61 -3.00
N ASP A 178 -10.49 1.54 -2.86
CA ASP A 178 -11.63 1.49 -1.94
C ASP A 178 -11.24 1.64 -0.46
N MET A 179 -10.13 1.01 -0.06
CA MET A 179 -9.55 1.21 1.26
C MET A 179 -9.18 2.68 1.47
N THR A 180 -8.64 3.36 0.45
CA THR A 180 -8.27 4.78 0.55
C THR A 180 -9.51 5.67 0.68
N TYR A 181 -10.58 5.37 -0.05
CA TYR A 181 -11.88 6.01 0.15
C TYR A 181 -12.37 5.84 1.60
N ALA A 182 -12.41 4.60 2.10
CA ALA A 182 -12.84 4.29 3.45
C ALA A 182 -11.97 4.96 4.53
N PHE A 183 -10.65 5.03 4.30
CA PHE A 183 -9.69 5.71 5.15
C PHE A 183 -10.00 7.21 5.22
N ILE A 184 -10.22 7.88 4.08
CA ILE A 184 -10.54 9.32 4.07
C ILE A 184 -11.89 9.58 4.75
N ALA A 185 -12.88 8.72 4.49
CA ALA A 185 -14.20 8.83 5.12
C ALA A 185 -14.11 8.72 6.65
N THR A 186 -13.24 7.86 7.15
CA THR A 186 -13.08 7.58 8.59
C THR A 186 -12.22 8.64 9.30
N ILE A 187 -11.09 9.03 8.68
CA ILE A 187 -10.09 9.87 9.34
C ILE A 187 -10.33 11.36 9.11
N PHE A 188 -10.90 11.74 7.97
CA PHE A 188 -11.11 13.14 7.60
C PHE A 188 -12.58 13.54 7.64
N SER A 189 -13.39 12.99 6.73
CA SER A 189 -14.84 13.21 6.68
C SER A 189 -15.49 12.33 5.60
N PRO A 190 -16.66 11.73 5.87
CA PRO A 190 -17.47 11.03 4.85
C PRO A 190 -17.87 11.94 3.68
N ASP A 191 -18.21 13.19 3.96
CA ASP A 191 -18.63 14.15 2.92
C ASP A 191 -17.46 14.50 2.00
N ILE A 192 -16.26 14.69 2.57
CA ILE A 192 -15.04 14.91 1.78
C ILE A 192 -14.78 13.68 0.91
N ALA A 193 -14.78 12.48 1.49
CA ALA A 193 -14.53 11.26 0.73
C ALA A 193 -15.49 11.12 -0.47
N LYS A 194 -16.78 11.38 -0.26
CA LYS A 194 -17.81 11.38 -1.30
C LYS A 194 -17.59 12.47 -2.36
N GLU A 195 -17.22 13.68 -1.95
CA GLU A 195 -16.91 14.77 -2.88
C GLU A 195 -15.71 14.41 -3.77
N LEU A 196 -14.66 13.83 -3.20
CA LEU A 196 -13.48 13.40 -3.94
C LEU A 196 -13.85 12.34 -5.00
N THR A 197 -14.61 11.31 -4.61
CA THR A 197 -15.03 10.26 -5.55
C THR A 197 -15.93 10.78 -6.65
N ASN A 198 -16.84 11.72 -6.35
CA ASN A 198 -17.66 12.37 -7.36
C ASN A 198 -16.81 13.14 -8.38
N LYS A 199 -15.78 13.88 -7.94
CA LYS A 199 -14.86 14.62 -8.85
C LYS A 199 -14.02 13.68 -9.71
N MET A 200 -13.71 12.50 -9.20
CA MET A 200 -12.92 11.47 -9.91
C MET A 200 -13.79 10.55 -10.77
N GLU A 201 -15.12 10.65 -10.66
CA GLU A 201 -16.08 9.71 -11.27
C GLU A 201 -15.77 8.25 -10.89
N TYR A 202 -15.37 8.05 -9.64
CA TYR A 202 -15.02 6.74 -9.09
C TYR A 202 -16.14 6.25 -8.17
N GLU A 203 -16.72 5.07 -8.45
CA GLU A 203 -17.71 4.43 -7.57
C GLU A 203 -17.00 3.45 -6.63
N PRO A 204 -16.82 3.77 -5.33
CA PRO A 204 -16.11 2.89 -4.41
C PRO A 204 -16.98 1.69 -3.99
N HIS A 205 -16.38 0.50 -3.92
CA HIS A 205 -17.02 -0.60 -3.20
C HIS A 205 -16.81 -0.43 -1.69
N THR A 206 -17.90 -0.27 -0.94
CA THR A 206 -17.86 0.08 0.49
C THR A 206 -17.94 -1.10 1.45
N ASN A 207 -18.10 -2.33 0.95
CA ASN A 207 -18.08 -3.54 1.77
C ASN A 207 -16.65 -4.10 1.87
N SER A 208 -16.04 -3.99 3.05
CA SER A 208 -14.68 -4.48 3.33
C SER A 208 -14.57 -6.00 3.33
N GLU A 209 -15.65 -6.73 3.54
CA GLU A 209 -15.66 -8.20 3.67
C GLU A 209 -15.86 -8.90 2.32
N TRP A 210 -16.09 -8.13 1.25
CA TRP A 210 -16.40 -8.65 -0.08
C TRP A 210 -15.22 -8.46 -1.05
N ASP A 211 -14.46 -9.53 -1.28
CA ASP A 211 -13.52 -9.64 -2.40
C ASP A 211 -13.91 -10.82 -3.30
N PRO A 212 -14.41 -10.59 -4.52
CA PRO A 212 -14.84 -11.67 -5.40
C PRO A 212 -13.66 -12.52 -5.92
N PHE A 213 -12.42 -12.02 -5.84
CA PHE A 213 -11.24 -12.77 -6.27
C PHE A 213 -10.84 -13.87 -5.26
N TYR A 214 -11.39 -13.86 -4.05
CA TYR A 214 -11.23 -14.92 -3.07
C TYR A 214 -11.64 -16.30 -3.63
N GLU A 215 -12.76 -16.35 -4.36
CA GLU A 215 -13.28 -17.58 -4.97
C GLU A 215 -12.43 -18.00 -6.17
N ILE A 216 -12.03 -17.05 -7.01
CA ILE A 216 -11.19 -17.31 -8.20
C ILE A 216 -9.88 -17.99 -7.82
N TRP A 217 -9.28 -17.59 -6.69
CA TRP A 217 -8.01 -18.14 -6.20
C TRP A 217 -8.18 -19.28 -5.18
N ASN A 218 -9.40 -19.79 -4.97
CA ASN A 218 -9.70 -20.92 -4.08
C ASN A 218 -9.08 -20.76 -2.68
N LEU A 219 -9.19 -19.57 -2.10
CA LEU A 219 -8.63 -19.28 -0.78
C LEU A 219 -9.43 -19.96 0.35
N PRO A 220 -8.88 -20.12 1.56
CA PRO A 220 -9.56 -20.81 2.66
C PRO A 220 -10.66 -19.96 3.33
N PRO A 221 -11.77 -20.57 3.81
CA PRO A 221 -13.01 -19.89 4.24
C PRO A 221 -12.97 -19.23 5.61
N LYS A 222 -11.81 -18.73 6.04
CA LYS A 222 -11.60 -18.17 7.37
C LYS A 222 -12.51 -16.97 7.67
#